data_AF-A0A6A8QEZ0-F1
#
_entry.id   AF-A0A6A8QEZ0-F1
#
_cell.length_a   1.000
_cell.length_b   1.000
_cell.length_c   1.000
_cell.angle_alpha   90.00
_cell.angle_beta   90.00
_cell.angle_gamma   90.00
#
_symmetry.space_group_name_H-M   'P 1'
#
loop_
_entity.id
_entity.type
_entity.pdbx_description
1 polymer ?
#
loop_
_entity_poly.entity_id
_entity_poly.type
_entity_poly.pdbx_seq_one_letter_code
_entity_poly.pdbx_strand_id
1 'polypeptide(L)'
;MKFLMMTALLLLPAAVQAAEKRLECSSWPINIAIGQLKNAGIADPSGIDESKTRAVLLSSEKIGKDLYQQVYEITFQETSGKIVQVVTNSRASREECSMSDVTVYVVSQKLN
;
A
#
# COMPACT_ATOMS: atom_id res chain seq x y z
N MET A 1 -7.82 43.35 -50.61
CA MET A 1 -6.48 42.71 -50.80
C MET A 1 -6.08 42.13 -49.46
N LYS A 2 -6.06 40.80 -49.34
CA LYS A 2 -4.82 39.98 -49.31
C LYS A 2 -3.93 40.35 -48.12
N PHE A 3 -3.46 39.48 -47.25
CA PHE A 3 -3.23 38.03 -47.26
C PHE A 3 -2.88 37.71 -45.78
N LEU A 4 -3.44 36.66 -45.18
CA LEU A 4 -2.73 35.39 -44.94
C LEU A 4 -1.96 35.32 -43.60
N MET A 5 -2.43 34.40 -42.75
CA MET A 5 -1.64 33.49 -41.90
C MET A 5 -0.54 34.05 -41.00
N MET A 6 -0.67 33.79 -39.70
CA MET A 6 0.17 32.75 -39.08
C MET A 6 -0.37 32.35 -37.70
N THR A 7 -1.06 31.22 -37.67
CA THR A 7 -1.18 30.33 -36.51
C THR A 7 0.21 29.81 -36.14
N ALA A 8 0.77 30.25 -35.02
CA ALA A 8 1.88 29.57 -34.36
C ALA A 8 1.33 28.77 -33.18
N LEU A 9 1.09 27.49 -33.47
CA LEU A 9 0.72 26.43 -32.55
C LEU A 9 1.83 26.27 -31.51
N LEU A 10 1.62 26.80 -30.30
CA LEU A 10 2.46 26.53 -29.14
C LEU A 10 2.30 25.06 -28.73
N LEU A 11 3.18 24.22 -29.26
CA LEU A 11 3.42 22.84 -28.82
C LEU A 11 3.89 22.86 -27.36
N LEU A 12 2.96 22.74 -26.42
CA LEU A 12 3.27 22.42 -25.04
C LEU A 12 3.86 20.99 -25.02
N PRO A 13 5.05 20.77 -24.46
CA PRO A 13 5.57 19.42 -24.26
C PRO A 13 4.61 18.71 -23.31
N ALA A 14 4.03 17.59 -23.77
CA ALA A 14 3.31 16.68 -22.90
C ALA A 14 4.30 16.22 -21.82
N ALA A 15 4.17 16.77 -20.61
CA ALA A 15 4.87 16.27 -19.45
C ALA A 15 4.42 14.82 -19.25
N VAL A 16 5.24 13.89 -19.73
CA VAL A 16 5.11 12.47 -19.40
C VAL A 16 5.38 12.39 -17.90
N GLN A 17 4.30 12.42 -17.11
CA GLN A 17 4.39 12.05 -15.70
C GLN A 17 4.75 10.58 -15.68
N ALA A 18 6.04 10.28 -15.56
CA ALA A 18 6.49 8.94 -15.23
C ALA A 18 5.78 8.56 -13.93
N ALA A 19 4.88 7.57 -14.01
CA ALA A 19 4.25 7.03 -12.83
C ALA A 19 5.36 6.60 -11.88
N GLU A 20 5.51 7.29 -10.74
CA GLU A 20 6.46 6.92 -9.70
C GLU A 20 6.18 5.45 -9.36
N LYS A 21 7.15 4.57 -9.63
CA LYS A 21 7.02 3.14 -9.40
C LYS A 21 6.47 2.97 -7.98
N ARG A 22 5.27 2.39 -7.86
CA ARG A 22 4.64 2.20 -6.55
C ARG A 22 5.63 1.47 -5.65
N LEU A 23 5.86 2.03 -4.49
CA LEU A 23 6.71 1.42 -3.49
C LEU A 23 5.97 0.21 -2.92
N GLU A 24 6.18 -0.95 -3.54
CA GLU A 24 5.54 -2.22 -3.18
C GLU A 24 6.23 -2.82 -1.94
N CYS A 25 5.91 -2.27 -0.78
CA CYS A 25 6.48 -2.69 0.51
C CYS A 25 5.53 -3.57 1.33
N SER A 26 4.51 -4.19 0.72
CA SER A 26 3.47 -4.93 1.41
C SER A 26 3.96 -6.16 2.21
N SER A 27 5.08 -6.77 1.79
CA SER A 27 5.66 -7.95 2.47
C SER A 27 6.00 -7.67 3.95
N TRP A 28 6.58 -6.50 4.25
CA TRP A 28 6.94 -6.13 5.62
C TRP A 28 5.72 -6.06 6.58
N PRO A 29 4.68 -5.24 6.32
CA PRO A 29 3.51 -5.19 7.17
C PRO A 29 2.70 -6.49 7.17
N ILE A 30 2.71 -7.30 6.11
CA ILE A 30 2.10 -8.64 6.11
C ILE A 30 2.76 -9.51 7.20
N ASN A 31 4.09 -9.65 7.17
CA ASN A 31 4.81 -10.51 8.10
C ASN A 31 4.67 -10.06 9.55
N ILE A 32 4.74 -8.74 9.79
CA ILE A 32 4.55 -8.20 11.15
C ILE A 32 3.11 -8.40 11.63
N ALA A 33 2.11 -8.20 10.77
CA ALA A 33 0.72 -8.44 11.15
C ALA A 33 0.45 -9.91 11.50
N ILE A 34 1.00 -10.87 10.75
CA ILE A 34 0.89 -12.30 11.09
C ILE A 34 1.45 -12.57 12.49
N GLY A 35 2.65 -12.04 12.79
CA GLY A 35 3.27 -12.20 14.11
C GLY A 35 2.45 -11.59 15.24
N GLN A 36 1.93 -10.37 15.07
CA GLN A 36 1.12 -9.71 16.08
C GLN A 36 -0.23 -10.39 16.30
N LEU A 37 -0.91 -10.81 15.22
CA LEU A 37 -2.18 -11.55 15.31
C LEU A 37 -2.02 -12.89 16.03
N LYS A 38 -0.91 -13.60 15.80
CA LYS A 38 -0.54 -14.81 16.55
C LYS A 38 -0.44 -14.52 18.04
N ASN A 39 0.37 -13.53 18.41
CA ASN A 39 0.65 -13.20 19.80
C ASN A 39 -0.61 -12.74 20.54
N ALA A 40 -1.57 -12.14 19.83
CA ALA A 40 -2.87 -11.75 20.36
C ALA A 40 -3.91 -12.89 20.39
N GLY A 41 -3.59 -14.08 19.84
CA GLY A 41 -4.53 -15.20 19.73
C GLY A 41 -5.69 -14.97 18.75
N ILE A 42 -5.55 -14.02 17.83
CA ILE A 42 -6.60 -13.62 16.88
C ILE A 42 -6.58 -14.49 15.63
N ALA A 43 -5.41 -14.94 15.17
CA ALA A 43 -5.25 -15.81 14.02
C ALA A 43 -4.20 -16.90 14.31
N ASP A 44 -4.36 -18.05 13.67
CA ASP A 44 -3.33 -19.09 13.64
C ASP A 44 -2.47 -18.90 12.38
N PRO A 45 -1.18 -18.51 12.51
CA PRO A 45 -0.28 -18.35 11.37
C PRO A 45 -0.13 -19.61 10.53
N SER A 46 -0.17 -20.79 11.15
CA SER A 46 -0.02 -22.05 10.43
C SER A 46 -1.23 -22.37 9.55
N GLY A 47 -2.36 -21.74 9.85
CA GLY A 47 -3.57 -21.80 9.06
C GLY A 47 -3.64 -20.76 7.95
N ILE A 48 -2.78 -19.74 7.88
CA ILE A 48 -2.90 -18.67 6.87
C ILE A 48 -2.51 -19.21 5.48
N ASP A 49 -3.43 -19.06 4.52
CA ASP A 49 -3.17 -19.33 3.11
C ASP A 49 -2.55 -18.08 2.47
N GLU A 50 -1.22 -18.07 2.36
CA GLU A 50 -0.46 -16.96 1.75
C GLU A 50 -0.91 -16.67 0.32
N SER A 51 -1.32 -17.71 -0.44
CA SER A 51 -1.78 -17.55 -1.83
C SER A 51 -3.08 -16.76 -1.95
N LYS A 52 -3.85 -16.69 -0.86
CA LYS A 52 -5.10 -15.94 -0.76
C LYS A 52 -4.98 -14.68 0.09
N THR A 53 -3.80 -14.40 0.62
CA THR A 53 -3.53 -13.17 1.35
C THR A 53 -3.48 -12.01 0.38
N ARG A 54 -4.25 -10.96 0.66
CA ARG A 54 -4.35 -9.78 -0.21
C ARG A 54 -4.04 -8.52 0.58
N ALA A 55 -3.03 -7.78 0.13
CA ALA A 55 -2.71 -6.45 0.63
C ALA A 55 -3.08 -5.39 -0.42
N VAL A 56 -3.78 -4.34 0.03
CA VAL A 56 -4.19 -3.19 -0.77
C VAL A 56 -3.58 -1.94 -0.15
N LEU A 57 -2.78 -1.21 -0.93
CA LEU A 57 -2.27 0.09 -0.50
C LEU A 57 -3.43 1.10 -0.49
N LEU A 58 -3.84 1.52 0.71
CA LEU A 58 -4.87 2.54 0.90
C LEU A 58 -4.30 3.95 0.79
N SER A 59 -3.10 4.17 1.31
CA SER A 59 -2.41 5.47 1.27
C SER A 59 -0.90 5.29 1.27
N SER A 60 -0.19 6.18 0.57
CA SER A 60 1.27 6.29 0.59
C SER A 60 1.64 7.77 0.52
N GLU A 61 1.84 8.39 1.68
CA GLU A 61 2.13 9.82 1.80
C GLU A 61 3.64 10.04 1.98
N LYS A 62 4.22 10.96 1.21
CA LYS A 62 5.61 11.35 1.40
C LYS A 62 5.72 12.33 2.58
N ILE A 63 6.36 11.88 3.66
CA ILE A 63 6.49 12.63 4.93
C ILE A 63 7.91 13.16 5.17
N GLY A 64 8.87 12.85 4.28
CA GLY A 64 10.24 13.30 4.41
C GLY A 64 11.09 13.05 3.16
N LYS A 65 12.40 13.26 3.30
CA LYS A 65 13.35 12.91 2.24
C LYS A 65 13.43 11.39 2.14
N ASP A 66 12.89 10.87 1.05
CA ASP A 66 12.78 9.43 0.79
C ASP A 66 12.10 8.65 1.92
N LEU A 67 11.07 9.25 2.54
CA LEU A 67 10.33 8.61 3.63
C LEU A 67 8.84 8.73 3.35
N TYR A 68 8.18 7.59 3.34
CA TYR A 68 6.79 7.46 2.97
C TYR A 68 6.04 6.76 4.10
N GLN A 69 4.95 7.35 4.57
CA GLN A 69 4.01 6.69 5.46
C GLN A 69 3.00 5.91 4.62
N GLN A 70 2.94 4.61 4.83
CA GLN A 70 2.09 3.71 4.08
C GLN A 70 1.03 3.09 4.97
N VAL A 71 -0.19 3.05 4.44
CA VAL A 71 -1.33 2.39 5.06
C VAL A 71 -1.81 1.30 4.13
N TYR A 72 -1.80 0.06 4.62
CA TYR A 72 -2.32 -1.09 3.88
C TYR A 72 -3.56 -1.65 4.54
N GLU A 73 -4.54 -2.03 3.74
CA GLU A 73 -5.57 -2.99 4.14
C GLU A 73 -5.11 -4.38 3.75
N ILE A 74 -5.07 -5.30 4.71
CA ILE A 74 -4.63 -6.68 4.49
C ILE A 74 -5.76 -7.62 4.89
N THR A 75 -6.08 -8.54 3.99
CA THR A 75 -7.04 -9.63 4.24
C THR A 75 -6.26 -10.93 4.28
N PHE A 76 -6.27 -11.58 5.43
CA PHE A 76 -5.77 -12.94 5.64
C PHE A 76 -6.93 -13.92 5.54
N GLN A 77 -6.71 -15.03 4.85
CA GLN A 77 -7.65 -16.13 4.81
C GLN A 77 -6.99 -17.36 5.40
N GLU A 78 -7.58 -17.92 6.44
CA GLU A 78 -7.16 -19.20 7.00
C GLU A 78 -7.69 -20.35 6.13
N THR A 79 -7.00 -21.48 6.14
CA THR A 79 -7.41 -22.75 5.51
C THR A 79 -8.73 -23.28 6.08
N SER A 80 -9.05 -22.90 7.32
CA SER A 80 -10.35 -23.13 7.97
C SER A 80 -11.52 -22.37 7.31
N GLY A 81 -11.22 -21.39 6.44
CA GLY A 81 -12.17 -20.48 5.83
C GLY A 81 -12.38 -19.17 6.62
N LYS A 82 -11.81 -19.06 7.84
CA LYS A 82 -11.86 -17.82 8.63
C LYS A 82 -11.11 -16.69 7.93
N ILE A 83 -11.69 -15.49 7.96
CA ILE A 83 -11.10 -14.30 7.37
C ILE A 83 -10.75 -13.32 8.49
N VAL A 84 -9.53 -12.80 8.47
CA VAL A 84 -9.08 -11.75 9.38
C VAL A 84 -8.63 -10.55 8.53
N GLN A 85 -9.23 -9.40 8.79
CA GLN A 85 -8.89 -8.16 8.10
C GLN A 85 -8.17 -7.22 9.07
N VAL A 86 -7.11 -6.61 8.59
CA VAL A 86 -6.34 -5.62 9.34
C VAL A 86 -6.06 -4.40 8.48
N VAL A 87 -5.87 -3.27 9.15
CA VAL A 87 -5.23 -2.09 8.57
C VAL A 87 -3.87 -1.93 9.23
N THR A 88 -2.82 -1.72 8.45
CA THR A 88 -1.48 -1.48 8.97
C THR A 88 -1.03 -0.06 8.67
N ASN A 89 -0.21 0.51 9.55
CA ASN A 89 0.49 1.78 9.34
C ASN A 89 1.98 1.59 9.64
N SER A 90 2.83 1.97 8.70
CA SER A 90 4.28 1.92 8.85
C SER A 90 4.96 2.89 7.88
N ARG A 91 6.28 3.04 8.01
CA ARG A 91 7.08 3.89 7.13
C ARG A 91 8.02 3.04 6.28
N ALA A 92 8.23 3.51 5.05
CA ALA A 92 9.14 2.90 4.07
C ALA A 92 9.92 3.98 3.29
N SER A 93 11.08 3.61 2.76
CA SER A 93 11.90 4.34 1.80
C SER A 93 11.96 3.56 0.48
N ARG A 94 12.58 4.11 -0.56
CA ARG A 94 12.78 3.36 -1.82
C ARG A 94 13.68 2.14 -1.67
N GLU A 95 14.56 2.16 -0.69
CA GLU A 95 15.56 1.12 -0.43
C GLU A 95 15.15 0.18 0.70
N GLU A 96 14.34 0.65 1.66
CA GLU A 96 14.00 -0.10 2.88
C GLU A 96 12.51 -0.01 3.20
N CYS A 97 11.85 -1.16 3.39
CA CYS A 97 10.43 -1.22 3.75
C CYS A 97 10.18 -1.13 5.26
N SER A 98 11.21 -1.31 6.08
CA SER A 98 11.16 -1.37 7.54
C SER A 98 11.67 -0.10 8.22
N MET A 99 11.27 1.08 7.74
CA MET A 99 11.70 2.36 8.31
C MET A 99 11.01 2.72 9.63
N SER A 100 10.05 1.90 10.08
CA SER A 100 9.43 2.00 11.40
C SER A 100 8.83 0.67 11.85
N ASP A 101 8.43 0.61 13.12
CA ASP A 101 7.49 -0.38 13.60
C ASP A 101 6.17 -0.33 12.81
N VAL A 102 5.47 -1.47 12.77
CA VAL A 102 4.16 -1.59 12.13
C VAL A 102 3.09 -1.57 13.21
N THR A 103 2.18 -0.61 13.11
CA THR A 103 0.94 -0.62 13.90
C THR A 103 -0.11 -1.43 13.16
N VAL A 104 -0.77 -2.36 13.83
CA VAL A 104 -1.80 -3.25 13.25
C VAL A 104 -3.14 -3.00 13.94
N TYR A 105 -4.12 -2.59 13.16
CA TYR A 105 -5.51 -2.40 13.59
C TYR A 105 -6.35 -3.57 13.09
N VAL A 106 -7.02 -4.30 13.98
CA VAL A 106 -7.93 -5.37 13.58
C VAL A 106 -9.28 -4.77 13.21
N VAL A 107 -9.77 -5.08 12.01
CA VAL A 107 -11.04 -4.57 11.50
C VAL A 107 -12.16 -5.50 11.96
N SER A 108 -13.00 -5.01 12.87
CA SER A 108 -14.19 -5.73 13.34
C SER A 108 -15.41 -5.53 12.43
N GLN A 109 -15.52 -4.37 11.78
CA GLN A 109 -16.63 -4.01 10.91
C GLN A 109 -16.19 -2.97 9.86
N LYS A 110 -16.79 -3.04 8.66
CA LYS A 110 -16.71 -2.00 7.62
C LYS A 110 -18.11 -1.46 7.34
N LEU A 111 -18.22 -0.16 7.18
CA LEU A 111 -19.47 0.55 6.86
C LEU A 111 -19.28 1.30 5.53
N ASN A 112 -20.37 1.52 4.81
CA ASN A 112 -20.40 2.23 3.53
C ASN A 112 -21.18 3.54 3.66
#